data_AF-A0A1G1RQ88-F1
#
_entry.id   AF-A0A1G1RQ88-F1
#
_cell.length_a   1.000
_cell.length_b   1.000
_cell.length_c   1.000
_cell.angle_alpha   90.00
_cell.angle_beta   90.00
_cell.angle_gamma   90.00
#
_symmetry.space_group_name_H-M   'P 1'
#
loop_
_entity.id
_entity.type
_entity.pdbx_description
1 polymer ?
#
loop_
_entity_poly.entity_id
_entity_poly.type
_entity_poly.pdbx_seq_one_letter_code
_entity_poly.pdbx_strand_id
1 'polypeptide(L)'
;MSPDVLVVDEIGRQEDALAIREALHAGIRVIATAHGMNVEDIRKRPGLQDLFREQLFSRYVVLWRVKGKPPQVTVYDHDGQQITAHSAQHEVNSSYA
;
A
#
# COMPACT_ATOMS: atom_id res chain seq x y z
N MET A 1 18.45 7.37 16.35
CA MET A 1 17.70 6.15 16.00
C MET A 1 17.20 6.37 14.57
N SER A 2 17.67 5.61 13.58
CA SER A 2 17.20 5.70 12.19
C SER A 2 16.84 4.29 11.73
N PRO A 3 15.56 3.87 11.82
CA PRO A 3 15.17 2.53 11.43
C PRO A 3 15.26 2.37 9.91
N ASP A 4 15.51 1.14 9.46
CA ASP A 4 15.54 0.80 8.03
C ASP A 4 14.17 0.80 7.36
N VAL A 5 13.13 0.49 8.15
CA VAL A 5 11.74 0.34 7.70
C VAL A 5 10.79 0.83 8.79
N LEU A 6 9.76 1.57 8.38
CA LEU A 6 8.60 1.95 9.18
C LEU A 6 7.36 1.25 8.62
N VAL A 7 6.62 0.54 9.48
CA VAL A 7 5.35 -0.09 9.12
C VAL A 7 4.24 0.60 9.88
N VAL A 8 3.24 1.11 9.17
CA VAL A 8 2.12 1.87 9.72
C VAL A 8 0.82 1.20 9.31
N ASP A 9 -0.11 1.08 10.26
CA ASP A 9 -1.45 0.59 9.98
C ASP A 9 -2.45 1.76 9.89
N GLU A 10 -3.39 1.65 8.96
CA GLU A 10 -4.56 2.51 8.77
C GLU A 10 -4.29 4.02 8.67
N ILE A 11 -3.48 4.42 7.69
CA ILE A 11 -3.26 5.83 7.37
C ILE A 11 -4.55 6.44 6.78
N GLY A 12 -4.84 7.70 7.10
CA GLY A 12 -6.02 8.36 6.55
C GLY A 12 -6.20 9.83 6.86
N ARG A 13 -5.36 10.40 7.73
CA ARG A 13 -5.39 11.81 8.15
C ARG A 13 -4.19 12.56 7.57
N GLN A 14 -4.25 13.89 7.61
CA GLN A 14 -3.15 14.73 7.09
C GLN A 14 -1.88 14.60 7.93
N GLU A 15 -2.01 14.35 9.23
CA GLU A 15 -0.88 14.13 10.13
C GLU A 15 -0.11 12.86 9.76
N ASP A 16 -0.82 11.81 9.32
CA ASP A 16 -0.20 10.57 8.85
C ASP A 16 0.64 10.84 7.61
N ALA A 17 0.10 11.63 6.66
CA ALA A 17 0.82 11.99 5.44
C ALA A 17 2.08 12.81 5.72
N LEU A 18 2.00 13.75 6.68
CA LEU A 18 3.16 14.51 7.12
C LEU A 18 4.23 13.60 7.71
N ALA A 19 3.86 12.71 8.62
CA ALA A 19 4.80 11.79 9.28
C ALA A 19 5.47 10.83 8.28
N ILE A 20 4.71 10.31 7.32
CA ILE A 20 5.24 9.45 6.25
C ILE A 20 6.25 10.20 5.39
N ARG A 21 5.94 11.45 5.03
CA ARG A 21 6.84 12.29 4.22
C ARG A 21 8.16 12.55 4.95
N GLU A 22 8.10 12.85 6.25
CA GLU A 22 9.31 13.03 7.07
C GLU A 22 10.14 11.74 7.15
N ALA A 23 9.49 10.59 7.34
CA ALA A 23 10.18 9.29 7.36
C ALA A 23 10.90 9.01 6.03
N LEU A 24 10.23 9.23 4.90
CA LEU A 24 10.81 9.06 3.57
C LEU A 24 12.00 10.01 3.33
N HIS A 25 11.89 11.27 3.75
CA HIS A 25 12.99 12.24 3.67
C HIS A 25 14.19 11.86 4.55
N ALA A 26 13.96 11.17 5.66
CA ALA A 26 15.02 10.61 6.50
C ALA A 26 15.67 9.35 5.91
N GLY A 27 15.25 8.91 4.72
CA GLY A 27 15.74 7.70 4.05
C GLY A 27 15.13 6.40 4.57
N ILE A 28 14.04 6.50 5.33
CA ILE A 28 13.35 5.33 5.92
C ILE A 28 12.36 4.78 4.89
N ARG A 29 12.37 3.48 4.65
CA ARG A 29 11.38 2.82 3.79
C ARG A 29 10.05 2.69 4.54
N VAL A 30 8.94 3.04 3.90
CA VAL A 30 7.62 3.00 4.52
C VAL A 30 6.73 1.93 3.88
N ILE A 31 6.07 1.13 4.72
CA ILE A 31 4.94 0.29 4.33
C ILE A 31 3.73 0.77 5.12
N ALA A 32 2.64 1.09 4.43
CA ALA A 32 1.43 1.59 5.06
C ALA A 32 0.18 0.90 4.51
N THR A 33 -0.83 0.73 5.35
CA THR A 33 -2.17 0.28 4.95
C THR A 33 -3.15 1.46 5.00
N ALA A 34 -4.15 1.45 4.12
CA ALA A 34 -5.23 2.43 4.14
C ALA A 34 -6.55 1.74 3.77
N HIS A 35 -7.64 2.22 4.34
CA HIS A 35 -8.98 1.77 3.95
C HIS A 35 -9.47 2.51 2.70
N GLY A 36 -9.90 1.76 1.70
CA GLY A 36 -10.52 2.30 0.49
C GLY A 36 -11.02 1.18 -0.42
N MET A 37 -11.85 1.55 -1.39
CA MET A 37 -12.42 0.59 -2.34
C MET A 37 -11.49 0.27 -3.51
N ASN A 38 -10.67 1.23 -3.92
CA ASN A 38 -9.69 1.14 -5.01
C ASN A 38 -8.68 2.30 -4.91
N VAL A 39 -7.73 2.36 -5.84
CA VAL A 39 -6.69 3.40 -5.86
C VAL A 39 -7.29 4.80 -6.08
N GLU A 40 -8.33 4.90 -6.91
CA GLU A 40 -9.00 6.16 -7.24
C GLU A 40 -9.71 6.78 -6.03
N ASP A 41 -10.28 5.96 -5.15
CA ASP A 41 -10.89 6.35 -3.88
C ASP A 41 -9.84 6.98 -2.95
N ILE A 42 -8.68 6.32 -2.81
CA ILE A 42 -7.58 6.84 -2.00
C ILE A 42 -7.02 8.15 -2.58
N ARG A 43 -6.88 8.25 -3.90
CA ARG A 43 -6.39 9.45 -4.59
C ARG A 43 -7.25 10.69 -4.31
N LYS A 44 -8.54 10.52 -4.05
CA LYS A 44 -9.48 11.60 -3.74
C LYS A 44 -9.58 11.92 -2.25
N ARG A 45 -8.97 11.11 -1.38
CA ARG A 45 -9.09 11.25 0.06
C ARG A 45 -8.23 12.42 0.54
N PRO A 46 -8.80 13.46 1.18
CA PRO A 46 -8.05 14.68 1.52
C PRO A 46 -6.78 14.46 2.36
N GLY A 47 -6.77 13.42 3.21
CA GLY A 47 -5.61 13.06 4.02
C GLY A 47 -4.49 12.35 3.26
N LEU A 48 -4.79 11.75 2.10
CA LEU A 48 -3.85 10.87 1.36
C LEU A 48 -3.58 11.35 -0.07
N GLN A 49 -4.37 12.28 -0.60
CA GLN A 49 -4.23 12.80 -1.96
C GLN A 49 -2.82 13.35 -2.23
N ASP A 50 -2.19 13.98 -1.22
CA ASP A 50 -0.87 14.58 -1.37
C ASP A 50 0.21 13.51 -1.51
N LEU A 51 0.09 12.39 -0.77
CA LEU A 51 1.01 11.24 -0.89
C LEU A 51 0.98 10.63 -2.31
N PHE A 52 -0.19 10.63 -2.94
CA PHE A 52 -0.36 10.20 -4.33
C PHE A 52 0.19 11.22 -5.33
N ARG A 53 -0.13 12.50 -5.15
CA ARG A 53 0.31 13.57 -6.07
C ARG A 53 1.83 13.71 -6.05
N GLU A 54 2.45 13.58 -4.88
CA GLU A 54 3.89 13.62 -4.69
C GLU A 54 4.57 12.30 -5.07
N GLN A 55 3.81 11.26 -5.46
CA GLN A 55 4.30 9.94 -5.85
C GLN A 55 5.26 9.32 -4.83
N LEU A 56 4.95 9.49 -3.54
CA LEU A 56 5.81 9.07 -2.43
C LEU A 56 5.87 7.54 -2.25
N PHE A 57 4.87 6.83 -2.77
CA PHE A 57 4.87 5.37 -2.79
C PHE A 57 5.23 4.85 -4.17
N SER A 58 6.17 3.91 -4.20
CA SER A 58 6.59 3.25 -5.45
C SER A 58 5.57 2.22 -5.95
N ARG A 59 4.73 1.69 -5.05
CA ARG A 59 3.74 0.65 -5.33
C ARG A 59 2.48 0.86 -4.51
N TYR A 60 1.35 0.54 -5.10
CA TYR A 60 0.08 0.38 -4.39
C TYR A 60 -0.41 -1.05 -4.56
N VAL A 61 -0.86 -1.66 -3.46
CA VAL A 61 -1.38 -3.03 -3.45
C VAL A 61 -2.82 -2.97 -2.97
N VAL A 62 -3.75 -3.27 -3.87
CA VAL A 62 -5.18 -3.35 -3.53
C VAL A 62 -5.51 -4.80 -3.22
N LEU A 63 -5.99 -5.03 -2.00
CA LEU A 63 -6.43 -6.33 -1.51
C LEU A 63 -7.95 -6.38 -1.51
N TRP A 64 -8.52 -7.41 -2.14
CA TRP A 64 -9.95 -7.63 -2.18
C TRP A 64 -10.32 -9.05 -1.77
N ARG A 65 -11.37 -9.19 -0.95
CA ARG A 65 -11.84 -10.49 -0.48
C ARG A 65 -13.33 -10.65 -0.74
N VAL A 66 -13.65 -11.63 -1.59
CA VAL A 66 -15.03 -12.12 -1.79
C VAL A 66 -15.20 -13.42 -1.02
N LYS A 67 -16.30 -13.55 -0.27
CA LYS A 67 -16.62 -14.79 0.45
C LYS A 67 -16.64 -15.98 -0.53
N GLY A 68 -15.91 -17.04 -0.18
CA GLY A 68 -15.82 -18.26 -1.00
C GLY A 68 -14.85 -18.19 -2.18
N LYS A 69 -14.05 -17.11 -2.32
CA LYS A 69 -12.99 -16.98 -3.33
C LYS A 69 -11.63 -16.72 -2.64
N PRO A 70 -10.51 -17.09 -3.28
CA PRO A 70 -9.19 -16.68 -2.79
C PRO A 70 -9.06 -15.15 -2.75
N PRO A 71 -8.21 -14.59 -1.87
CA PRO A 71 -7.87 -13.18 -1.90
C PRO A 71 -7.40 -12.75 -3.28
N GLN A 72 -7.91 -11.62 -3.74
CA GLN A 72 -7.51 -10.98 -4.97
C GLN A 72 -6.52 -9.87 -4.63
N VAL A 73 -5.41 -9.83 -5.35
CA VAL A 73 -4.35 -8.85 -5.17
C VAL A 73 -4.08 -8.19 -6.51
N THR A 74 -4.21 -6.87 -6.53
CA THR A 74 -3.87 -6.05 -7.71
C THR A 74 -2.74 -5.10 -7.33
N VAL A 75 -1.70 -5.06 -8.15
CA VAL A 75 -0.52 -4.22 -7.94
C VAL A 75 -0.50 -3.11 -8.98
N TYR A 76 -0.28 -1.89 -8.49
CA TYR A 76 -0.15 -0.68 -9.28
C TYR A 76 1.23 -0.06 -9.07
N ASP A 77 1.75 0.63 -10.08
CA ASP A 77 2.95 1.48 -9.98
C ASP A 77 2.65 2.81 -9.27
N HIS A 78 3.66 3.68 -9.18
CA HIS A 78 3.55 5.00 -8.56
C HIS A 78 2.62 5.96 -9.31
N ASP A 79 2.36 5.73 -10.60
CA ASP A 79 1.38 6.49 -11.39
C ASP A 79 -0.05 5.97 -11.18
N GLY A 80 -0.20 4.85 -10.49
CA GLY A 80 -1.48 4.16 -10.31
C GLY A 80 -1.90 3.36 -11.55
N GLN A 81 -0.96 3.01 -12.43
CA GLN A 81 -1.22 2.09 -13.53
C GLN A 81 -1.05 0.64 -13.05
N GLN A 82 -1.98 -0.22 -13.43
CA GLN A 82 -1.95 -1.62 -13.02
C GLN A 82 -0.81 -2.37 -13.74
N ILE A 83 0.04 -3.05 -12.96
CA ILE A 83 1.12 -3.87 -13.48
C ILE A 83 0.73 -5.36 -13.48
N THR A 84 0.07 -5.83 -12.41
CA THR A 84 -0.26 -7.25 -12.24
C THR A 84 -1.56 -7.45 -11.46
N ALA A 85 -2.34 -8.46 -11.83
CA ALA A 85 -3.42 -9.01 -11.00
C ALA A 85 -3.16 -10.49 -10.72
N HIS A 86 -3.02 -10.86 -9.44
CA HIS A 86 -2.90 -12.24 -9.00
C HIS A 86 -4.10 -12.62 -8.13
N SER A 87 -4.68 -13.79 -8.39
CA SER A 87 -5.51 -14.47 -7.40
C SER A 87 -4.58 -15.35 -6.59
N ALA A 88 -4.53 -15.15 -5.27
CA ALA A 88 -3.67 -15.95 -4.40
C ALA A 88 -4.21 -17.38 -4.31
N GLN A 89 -3.85 -18.22 -5.27
CA GLN A 89 -4.00 -19.66 -5.18
C GLN A 89 -2.90 -20.16 -4.23
N HIS A 90 -3.30 -20.86 -3.16
CA HIS A 90 -2.38 -21.49 -2.23
C HIS A 90 -1.57 -22.58 -2.98
N GLU A 91 -0.35 -22.27 -3.41
CA GLU A 91 0.71 -23.27 -3.56
C GLU A 91 1.44 -23.36 -2.21
N VAL A 92 0.96 -24.25 -1.35
CA VAL A 92 1.73 -24.71 -0.20
C VAL A 92 2.85 -25.59 -0.75
N ASN A 93 4.00 -24.98 -1.09
CA ASN A 93 5.22 -25.73 -1.30
C ASN A 93 5.73 -26.24 0.05
N SER A 94 5.23 -27.42 0.43
CA SER A 94 5.79 -28.26 1.49
C SER A 94 7.22 -28.66 1.08
N SER A 95 8.22 -27.93 1.56
CA SER A 95 9.62 -28.38 1.58
C SER A 95 10.42 -27.70 2.69
N TYR A 96 9.95 -27.86 3.92
CA TYR A 96 10.81 -27.88 5.10
C TYR A 96 10.35 -29.06 5.96
N ALA A 97 10.85 -30.25 5.61
CA ALA A 97 10.98 -31.39 6.49
C ALA A 97 12.48 -31.63 6.68
#